data_AF-A0A131YEL8-F1
#
_entry.id   AF-A0A131YEL8-F1
#
_cell.length_a   1.000
_cell.length_b   1.000
_cell.length_c   1.000
_cell.angle_alpha   90.00
_cell.angle_beta   90.00
_cell.angle_gamma   90.00
#
_symmetry.space_group_name_H-M   'P 1'
#
loop_
_entity.id
_entity.type
_entity.pdbx_description
1 polymer ?
#
loop_
_entity_poly.entity_id
_entity_poly.type
_entity_poly.pdbx_seq_one_letter_code
_entity_poly.pdbx_strand_id
1 'polypeptide(L)'
;MGGRPVQILRVNDGHGVEFNKSELERILLDDSVKDRPVVVISIAGAYRQGKSFLLNFFLWYLKNNGRSNWIDDRETPPRGFQWRSGCRRETVGILIWNEVFLVRLLHSSDGG
;
A
#
# COMPACT_ATOMS: atom_id res chain seq x y z
N MET A 1 9.07 -6.38 -11.28
CA MET A 1 7.96 -6.17 -10.31
C MET A 1 8.12 -7.20 -9.20
N GLY A 2 8.12 -6.81 -7.91
CA GLY A 2 8.33 -7.74 -6.78
C GLY A 2 7.25 -7.71 -5.68
N GLY A 3 6.63 -6.56 -5.41
CA GLY A 3 5.63 -6.43 -4.35
C GLY A 3 4.26 -7.07 -4.64
N ARG A 4 3.53 -7.39 -3.58
CA ARG A 4 2.17 -7.96 -3.55
C ARG A 4 1.40 -7.49 -2.30
N PRO A 5 0.06 -7.51 -2.32
CA PRO A 5 -0.72 -7.28 -1.12
C PRO A 5 -0.59 -8.46 -0.14
N VAL A 6 -0.43 -8.18 1.14
CA VAL A 6 -0.36 -9.16 2.23
C VAL A 6 -1.41 -8.82 3.28
N GLN A 7 -2.21 -9.82 3.66
CA GLN A 7 -3.22 -9.67 4.71
C GLN A 7 -2.53 -9.67 6.08
N ILE A 8 -2.60 -8.55 6.80
CA ILE A 8 -2.05 -8.43 8.15
C ILE A 8 -3.12 -8.52 9.24
N LEU A 9 -4.37 -8.19 8.90
CA LEU A 9 -5.51 -8.31 9.82
C LEU A 9 -6.68 -8.94 9.07
N ARG A 10 -7.17 -10.11 9.48
CA ARG A 10 -8.39 -10.73 8.93
C ARG A 10 -9.50 -10.64 9.96
N VAL A 11 -10.71 -10.31 9.52
CA VAL A 11 -11.91 -10.37 10.37
C VAL A 11 -12.73 -11.57 9.90
N ASN A 12 -13.03 -12.47 10.83
CA ASN A 12 -13.78 -13.69 10.59
C ASN A 12 -15.28 -13.43 10.77
N ASP A 13 -16.12 -14.31 10.21
CA ASP A 13 -17.58 -14.17 10.23
C ASP A 13 -18.19 -14.18 11.65
N GLY A 14 -17.46 -14.71 12.63
CA GLY A 14 -17.80 -14.69 14.06
C GLY A 14 -17.25 -13.51 14.86
N HIS A 15 -16.92 -12.38 14.20
CA HIS A 15 -16.28 -11.18 14.79
C HIS A 15 -14.88 -11.38 15.40
N GLY A 16 -14.32 -12.59 15.34
CA GLY A 16 -12.93 -12.85 15.67
C GLY A 16 -11.99 -12.11 14.72
N VAL A 17 -10.84 -11.69 15.24
CA VAL A 17 -9.80 -11.00 14.48
C VAL A 17 -8.52 -11.81 14.53
N GLU A 18 -7.96 -12.10 13.36
CA GLU A 18 -6.66 -12.76 13.22
C GLU A 18 -5.62 -11.72 12.78
N PHE A 19 -4.57 -11.57 13.58
CA PHE A 19 -3.46 -10.67 13.27
C PHE A 19 -2.24 -11.48 12.83
N ASN A 20 -1.82 -11.28 11.57
CA ASN A 20 -0.62 -11.90 11.02
C ASN A 20 0.60 -11.05 11.39
N LYS A 21 0.97 -11.13 12.66
CA LYS A 21 2.11 -10.40 13.24
C LYS A 21 3.41 -10.72 12.52
N SER A 22 3.65 -11.99 12.20
CA SER A 22 4.89 -12.45 11.55
C SER A 22 5.12 -11.81 10.18
N GLU A 23 4.08 -11.66 9.35
CA GLU A 23 4.25 -10.98 8.06
C GLU A 23 4.50 -9.49 8.22
N LEU A 24 3.86 -8.84 9.21
CA LEU A 24 4.10 -7.43 9.47
C LEU A 24 5.53 -7.19 9.97
N GLU A 25 6.01 -8.02 10.91
CA GLU A 25 7.38 -7.98 11.41
C GLU A 25 8.38 -8.22 10.28
N ARG A 26 8.13 -9.20 9.39
CA ARG A 26 8.98 -9.46 8.22
C ARG A 26 9.13 -8.25 7.30
N ILE A 27 8.10 -7.40 7.20
CA ILE A 27 8.12 -6.22 6.34
C ILE A 27 8.76 -5.02 7.06
N LEU A 28 8.39 -4.77 8.31
CA LEU A 28 8.77 -3.54 9.03
C LEU A 28 10.08 -3.67 9.83
N LEU A 29 10.50 -4.88 10.18
CA LEU A 29 11.75 -5.13 10.91
C LEU A 29 12.89 -5.59 9.99
N ASP A 30 12.71 -5.53 8.67
CA ASP A 30 13.80 -5.77 7.71
C ASP A 30 14.92 -4.73 7.93
N ASP A 31 16.17 -5.22 7.99
CA ASP A 31 17.35 -4.40 8.29
C ASP A 31 17.53 -3.21 7.34
N SER A 32 16.98 -3.28 6.12
CA SER A 32 17.06 -2.18 5.16
C SER A 32 16.18 -0.98 5.52
N VAL A 33 15.16 -1.17 6.36
CA VAL A 33 14.13 -0.16 6.68
C VAL A 33 13.81 0.04 8.16
N LYS A 34 14.12 -0.93 9.04
CA LYS A 34 13.64 -0.94 10.45
C LYS A 34 14.00 0.29 11.29
N ASP A 35 15.14 0.91 11.00
CA ASP A 35 15.67 2.06 11.74
C ASP A 35 15.33 3.41 11.06
N ARG A 36 14.38 3.42 10.11
CA ARG A 36 13.98 4.62 9.38
C ARG A 36 12.64 5.17 9.87
N PRO A 37 12.41 6.49 9.81
CA PRO A 37 11.09 7.06 10.00
C PRO A 37 10.09 6.45 9.01
N VAL A 38 8.88 6.15 9.49
CA VAL A 38 7.84 5.50 8.70
C VAL A 38 6.70 6.46 8.39
N VAL A 39 6.21 6.43 7.14
CA VAL A 39 4.97 7.08 6.73
C VAL A 39 3.99 5.99 6.32
N VAL A 40 2.80 6.01 6.92
CA VAL A 40 1.73 5.04 6.61
C VAL A 40 0.62 5.76 5.87
N ILE A 41 0.36 5.33 4.63
CA ILE A 41 -0.77 5.79 3.83
C ILE A 41 -1.85 4.71 3.92
N SER A 42 -3.03 5.05 4.43
CA SER A 42 -4.17 4.15 4.50
C SER A 42 -5.40 4.77 3.85
N ILE A 43 -6.22 3.93 3.22
CA ILE A 43 -7.51 4.32 2.66
C ILE A 43 -8.60 3.46 3.30
N ALA A 44 -9.43 4.09 4.12
CA ALA A 44 -10.60 3.49 4.74
C ALA A 44 -11.87 4.14 4.17
N GLY A 45 -13.00 3.44 4.26
CA GLY A 45 -14.27 3.96 3.77
C GLY A 45 -15.24 2.87 3.37
N ALA A 46 -16.44 3.27 2.92
CA ALA A 46 -17.52 2.34 2.61
C ALA A 46 -17.13 1.36 1.48
N TYR A 47 -17.80 0.21 1.49
CA TYR A 47 -17.59 -0.83 0.49
C TYR A 47 -17.86 -0.28 -0.92
N ARG A 48 -17.03 -0.68 -1.91
CA ARG A 48 -17.14 -0.34 -3.35
C ARG A 48 -16.84 1.10 -3.77
N GLN A 49 -16.14 1.89 -2.96
CA GLN A 49 -15.75 3.26 -3.33
C GLN A 49 -14.37 3.35 -4.03
N GLY A 50 -13.92 2.30 -4.73
CA GLY A 50 -12.67 2.36 -5.51
C GLY A 50 -11.38 2.49 -4.69
N LYS A 51 -11.37 2.11 -3.40
CA LYS A 51 -10.19 2.25 -2.52
C LYS A 51 -8.94 1.55 -3.05
N SER A 52 -9.05 0.27 -3.42
CA SER A 52 -7.94 -0.49 -4.01
C SER A 52 -7.48 0.10 -5.35
N PHE A 53 -8.42 0.64 -6.13
CA PHE A 53 -8.11 1.32 -7.40
C PHE A 53 -7.26 2.55 -7.15
N LEU A 54 -7.63 3.42 -6.20
CA LEU A 54 -6.84 4.60 -5.83
C LEU A 54 -5.47 4.22 -5.25
N LEU A 55 -5.41 3.22 -4.36
CA LEU A 55 -4.14 2.71 -3.83
C LEU A 55 -3.17 2.25 -4.93
N ASN A 56 -3.68 1.68 -6.03
CA ASN A 56 -2.84 1.27 -7.14
C ASN A 56 -2.17 2.45 -7.86
N PHE A 57 -2.79 3.63 -7.89
CA PHE A 57 -2.14 4.85 -8.38
C PHE A 57 -1.01 5.31 -7.44
N PHE A 58 -1.20 5.22 -6.12
CA PHE A 58 -0.12 5.54 -5.17
C PHE A 58 1.06 4.57 -5.32
N LEU A 59 0.80 3.27 -5.45
CA LEU A 59 1.85 2.30 -5.74
C LEU A 59 2.59 2.64 -7.03
N TRP A 60 1.87 3.04 -8.08
CA TRP A 60 2.46 3.42 -9.36
C TRP A 60 3.33 4.68 -9.25
N TYR A 61 2.84 5.71 -8.55
CA TYR A 61 3.58 6.94 -8.28
C TYR A 61 4.88 6.67 -7.51
N LEU A 62 4.79 5.90 -6.42
CA LEU A 62 5.94 5.57 -5.57
C LEU A 62 6.98 4.71 -6.31
N LYS A 63 6.54 3.72 -7.11
CA LYS A 63 7.44 2.92 -7.97
C LYS A 63 8.19 3.75 -9.00
N ASN A 64 7.56 4.80 -9.50
CA ASN A 64 8.15 5.71 -10.46
C ASN A 64 8.90 6.88 -9.78
N ASN A 65 9.19 6.78 -8.48
CA ASN A 65 9.90 7.80 -7.70
C ASN A 65 9.31 9.21 -7.85
N GLY A 66 7.99 9.30 -8.04
CA GLY A 66 7.28 10.57 -8.18
C GLY A 66 7.66 11.42 -9.39
N ARG A 67 8.17 10.81 -10.48
CA ARG A 67 8.45 11.51 -11.75
C ARG A 67 7.20 12.24 -12.27
N SER A 68 7.37 13.38 -12.94
CA SER A 68 6.25 14.22 -13.40
C SER A 68 5.29 13.51 -14.36
N ASN A 69 5.81 12.61 -15.21
CA ASN A 69 5.06 11.82 -16.18
C ASN A 69 4.72 10.40 -15.71
N TRP A 70 4.67 10.18 -14.39
CA TRP A 70 4.43 8.85 -13.80
C TRP A 70 3.12 8.20 -14.28
N ILE A 71 2.13 8.98 -14.71
CA ILE A 71 0.81 8.49 -15.15
C ILE A 71 0.70 8.31 -16.67
N ASP A 72 1.64 8.82 -17.47
CA ASP A 72 1.56 8.84 -18.93
C ASP A 72 1.91 7.50 -19.60
N ASP A 73 2.22 6.48 -18.79
CA ASP A 73 2.53 5.14 -19.28
C ASP A 73 1.25 4.38 -19.66
N ARG A 74 1.32 3.61 -20.77
CA ARG A 74 0.14 2.99 -21.41
C ARG A 74 -0.43 1.80 -20.62
N GLU A 75 0.21 1.35 -19.55
CA GLU A 75 -0.30 0.29 -18.67
C GLU A 75 -1.35 0.82 -17.69
N THR A 76 -2.48 1.30 -18.22
CA THR A 76 -3.65 1.64 -17.42
C THR A 76 -4.64 0.48 -17.38
N PRO A 77 -5.17 0.11 -16.20
CA PRO A 77 -4.86 0.63 -14.86
C PRO A 77 -3.63 -0.05 -14.22
N PRO A 78 -2.92 0.62 -13.30
CA PRO A 78 -1.74 0.06 -12.64
C PRO A 78 -2.05 -1.24 -11.88
N ARG A 79 -1.16 -2.24 -12.00
CA ARG A 79 -1.25 -3.50 -11.25
C ARG A 79 -0.86 -3.29 -9.78
N GLY A 80 -1.58 -3.92 -8.85
CA GLY A 80 -1.32 -3.81 -7.41
C GLY A 80 -2.29 -4.60 -6.55
N PHE A 81 -2.95 -3.94 -5.60
CA PHE A 81 -4.06 -4.50 -4.84
C PHE A 81 -5.15 -5.01 -5.80
N GLN A 82 -5.70 -6.18 -5.48
CA GLN A 82 -6.83 -6.73 -6.23
C GLN A 82 -8.01 -5.76 -6.15
N TRP A 83 -8.61 -5.54 -7.31
CA TRP A 83 -9.82 -4.76 -7.47
C TRP A 83 -10.61 -5.35 -8.64
N ARG A 84 -11.93 -5.46 -8.48
CA ARG A 84 -12.84 -5.85 -9.56
C ARG A 84 -14.07 -4.94 -9.56
N SER A 85 -14.57 -4.63 -10.75
CA SER A 85 -15.93 -4.10 -10.90
C SER A 85 -16.92 -5.24 -10.61
N GLY A 86 -17.62 -5.21 -9.47
CA GLY A 86 -18.53 -6.29 -9.07
C GLY A 86 -19.12 -6.13 -7.65
N CYS A 87 -20.08 -7.01 -7.28
CA CYS A 87 -20.81 -6.99 -6.00
C CYS A 87 -20.23 -7.89 -4.89
N ARG A 88 -19.17 -8.67 -5.16
CA ARG A 88 -18.59 -9.59 -4.16
C ARG A 88 -17.55 -8.87 -3.29
N ARG A 89 -17.62 -9.12 -1.99
CA ARG A 89 -16.73 -8.57 -0.96
C ARG A 89 -15.32 -9.12 -1.19
N GLU A 90 -14.35 -8.27 -1.55
CA GLU A 90 -12.95 -8.71 -1.77
C GLU A 90 -12.05 -8.48 -0.55
N THR A 91 -12.19 -7.35 0.16
CA THR A 91 -11.31 -7.00 1.29
C THR A 91 -12.10 -6.93 2.59
N VAL A 92 -11.78 -7.82 3.54
CA VAL A 92 -12.25 -7.75 4.93
C VAL A 92 -11.02 -7.73 5.83
N GLY A 93 -10.91 -6.70 6.68
CA GLY A 93 -9.71 -6.43 7.47
C GLY A 93 -8.71 -5.50 6.78
N ILE A 94 -7.41 -5.70 7.01
CA ILE A 94 -6.33 -4.81 6.55
C ILE A 94 -5.32 -5.59 5.72
N LEU A 95 -5.03 -5.06 4.53
CA LEU A 95 -3.92 -5.48 3.69
C LEU A 95 -2.86 -4.40 3.66
N ILE A 96 -1.59 -4.81 3.59
CA ILE A 96 -0.44 -3.95 3.39
C ILE A 96 0.29 -4.35 2.11
N TRP A 97 1.00 -3.42 1.47
CA TRP A 97 1.93 -3.76 0.40
C TRP A 97 3.25 -4.24 1.03
N ASN A 98 3.78 -5.39 0.62
CA ASN A 98 4.96 -5.99 1.27
C ASN A 98 6.31 -5.41 0.83
N GLU A 99 6.31 -4.36 0.00
CA GLU A 99 7.50 -3.65 -0.47
C GLU A 99 7.46 -2.24 0.11
N VAL A 100 8.44 -1.89 0.95
CA VAL A 100 8.53 -0.56 1.56
C VAL A 100 9.22 0.39 0.57
N PHE A 101 8.60 1.54 0.31
CA PHE A 101 9.14 2.55 -0.59
C PHE A 101 10.03 3.54 0.18
N LEU A 102 11.31 3.58 -0.18
CA LEU A 102 12.26 4.54 0.39
C LEU A 102 12.14 5.88 -0.35
N VAL A 103 11.67 6.91 0.35
CA VAL A 103 11.48 8.26 -0.20
C VAL A 103 12.44 9.22 0.50
N ARG A 104 13.13 10.05 -0.29
CA ARG A 104 13.91 11.17 0.23
C ARG A 104 12.98 12.36 0.43
N LEU A 105 12.77 12.76 1.67
CA LEU A 105 12.12 14.03 1.97
C LEU A 105 13.10 15.16 1.64
N LEU A 106 12.67 16.12 0.85
CA LEU A 106 13.40 17.37 0.72
C LEU A 106 13.25 18.10 2.05
N HIS A 107 14.32 18.17 2.82
CA HIS A 107 14.38 19.18 3.87
C HIS A 107 14.42 20.53 3.16
N SER A 108 13.38 21.34 3.36
CA SER A 108 13.46 22.77 3.11
C SER A 108 14.64 23.27 3.94
N SER A 109 15.75 23.52 3.25
CA SER A 109 16.84 24.30 3.81
C SER A 109 16.31 25.73 3.82
N ASP A 110 15.70 26.15 4.91
CA ASP A 110 15.61 27.57 5.21
C ASP A 110 17.04 28.08 5.39
N GLY A 111 17.44 29.08 4.60
CA GLY A 111 18.67 29.84 4.82
C GLY A 111 19.48 30.11 3.57
N GLY A 112 19.06 31.09 2.78
CA GLY A 112 19.82 31.79 1.74
C GLY A 112 19.19 33.13 1.47
#